data_AF-A0A401QBK4-F1
#
_entry.id   AF-A0A401QBK4-F1
#
_cell.length_a   1.000
_cell.length_b   1.000
_cell.length_c   1.000
_cell.angle_alpha   90.00
_cell.angle_beta   90.00
_cell.angle_gamma   90.00
#
_symmetry.space_group_name_H-M   'P 1'
#
loop_
_entity.id
_entity.type
_entity.pdbx_description
1 polymer ?
#
loop_
_entity_poly.entity_id
_entity_poly.type
_entity_poly.pdbx_seq_one_letter_code
_entity_poly.pdbx_strand_id
1 'polypeptide(L)'
;MLVVLYYSLCNLRNNIEYNHLVCLTGSKLGCGEGGCGSCTVMVSKYNPFRKKVIHIAVNACLAPLCSLHHTAVTTVEGIGSTTTQLHPVQERIAKAHGSQCGFCTPGIVMSVYTLLRNNPEPTMEEIEDTLQGNLCRCTGYRAILEGFSTFAK
;
A
#
# COMPACT_ATOMS: atom_id res chain seq x y z
N MET A 1 -10.01 -5.81 5.85
CA MET A 1 -9.57 -6.59 7.03
C MET A 1 -8.41 -5.87 7.69
N LEU A 2 -8.54 -5.48 8.96
CA LEU A 2 -7.55 -4.73 9.73
C LEU A 2 -6.64 -5.74 10.44
N VAL A 3 -5.32 -5.75 10.18
CA VAL A 3 -4.40 -6.60 10.95
C VAL A 3 -4.04 -5.85 12.22
N VAL A 4 -4.67 -6.24 13.34
CA VAL A 4 -4.26 -5.82 14.69
C VAL A 4 -3.24 -6.84 15.19
N LEU A 5 -1.97 -6.44 15.24
CA LEU A 5 -0.88 -7.32 15.65
C LEU A 5 -0.96 -7.57 17.16
N TYR A 6 -1.35 -8.79 17.55
CA TYR A 6 -1.21 -9.29 18.92
C TYR A 6 0.23 -9.76 19.16
N TYR A 7 0.75 -9.47 20.35
CA TYR A 7 2.15 -9.58 20.80
C TYR A 7 2.87 -10.93 20.60
N SER A 8 2.17 -12.02 20.26
CA SER A 8 2.72 -13.38 20.33
C SER A 8 3.59 -13.82 19.13
N LEU A 9 3.97 -12.92 18.21
CA LEU A 9 4.68 -13.26 16.96
C LEU A 9 6.02 -12.53 16.74
N CYS A 10 6.71 -12.11 17.82
CA CYS A 10 7.98 -11.35 17.74
C CYS A 10 9.20 -12.19 17.26
N ASN A 11 9.00 -13.42 16.76
CA ASN A 11 10.05 -14.23 16.09
C ASN A 11 10.19 -13.96 14.58
N LEU A 12 9.28 -13.18 13.99
CA LEU A 12 9.33 -12.83 12.57
C LEU A 12 10.17 -11.57 12.36
N ARG A 13 10.98 -11.57 11.30
CA ARG A 13 11.95 -10.49 11.03
C ARG A 13 11.27 -9.23 10.51
N ASN A 14 10.21 -9.36 9.72
CA ASN A 14 9.51 -8.24 9.12
C ASN A 14 8.01 -8.52 8.88
N ASN A 15 7.29 -7.48 8.43
CA ASN A 15 5.85 -7.57 8.17
C ASN A 15 5.51 -8.44 6.94
N ILE A 16 6.42 -8.60 5.98
CA ILE A 16 6.18 -9.49 4.83
C ILE A 16 6.11 -10.96 5.27
N GLU A 17 7.02 -11.43 6.12
CA GLU A 17 6.98 -12.80 6.65
C GLU A 17 5.66 -13.08 7.40
N TYR A 18 5.20 -12.11 8.19
CA TYR A 18 3.90 -12.20 8.85
C TYR A 18 2.73 -12.33 7.87
N ASN A 19 2.71 -11.51 6.82
CA ASN A 19 1.65 -11.53 5.83
C ASN A 19 1.54 -12.89 5.13
N HIS A 20 2.68 -13.56 4.88
CA HIS A 20 2.69 -14.94 4.39
C HIS A 20 2.09 -15.92 5.39
N LEU A 21 2.38 -15.79 6.69
CA LEU A 21 1.81 -16.64 7.73
C LEU A 21 0.30 -16.48 7.91
N VAL A 22 -0.22 -15.26 7.78
CA VAL A 22 -1.67 -15.00 7.82
C VAL A 22 -2.35 -15.11 6.45
N CYS A 23 -1.64 -15.67 5.46
CA CYS A 23 -2.12 -15.90 4.10
C CYS A 23 -2.59 -14.63 3.34
N LEU A 24 -2.11 -13.45 3.73
CA LEU A 24 -2.29 -12.18 3.02
C LEU A 24 -1.15 -11.97 2.02
N THR A 25 -1.23 -12.69 0.91
CA THR A 25 -0.12 -12.78 -0.06
C THR A 25 -0.08 -11.62 -1.05
N GLY A 26 -0.97 -10.62 -0.96
CA GLY A 26 -1.08 -9.50 -1.87
C GLY A 26 0.15 -8.57 -1.84
N SER A 27 0.68 -8.25 -0.67
CA SER A 27 1.95 -7.51 -0.55
C SER A 27 3.13 -8.40 -0.99
N LYS A 28 4.00 -7.89 -1.88
CA LYS A 28 5.03 -8.70 -2.53
C LYS A 28 6.45 -8.31 -2.12
N LEU A 29 7.32 -9.30 -1.95
CA LEU A 29 8.76 -9.09 -1.79
C LEU A 29 9.43 -8.93 -3.15
N GLY A 30 9.91 -7.73 -3.47
CA GLY A 30 10.66 -7.44 -4.70
C GLY A 30 12.18 -7.40 -4.46
N CYS A 31 12.67 -6.37 -3.75
CA CYS A 31 14.10 -6.17 -3.49
C CYS A 31 14.54 -6.49 -2.05
N GLY A 32 13.68 -6.31 -1.05
CA GLY A 32 14.03 -6.52 0.36
C GLY A 32 14.80 -5.37 1.04
N GLU A 33 15.09 -4.29 0.31
CA GLU A 33 15.86 -3.13 0.78
C GLU A 33 15.08 -1.81 0.72
N GLY A 34 13.78 -1.88 0.42
CA GLY A 34 12.89 -0.71 0.37
C GLY A 34 12.91 0.12 -0.91
N GLY A 35 13.71 -0.26 -1.93
CA GLY A 35 13.83 0.52 -3.17
C GLY A 35 12.70 0.34 -4.20
N CYS A 36 11.93 -0.76 -4.14
CA CYS A 36 10.99 -1.10 -5.22
C CYS A 36 9.50 -0.80 -4.92
N GLY A 37 9.11 -0.61 -3.66
CA GLY A 37 7.73 -0.33 -3.27
C GLY A 37 6.70 -1.46 -3.43
N SER A 38 7.06 -2.63 -3.99
CA SER A 38 6.11 -3.76 -4.17
C SER A 38 5.50 -4.29 -2.86
N CYS A 39 6.18 -4.04 -1.74
CA CYS A 39 5.77 -4.42 -0.40
C CYS A 39 5.03 -3.31 0.35
N THR A 40 4.59 -2.23 -0.31
CA THR A 40 3.95 -1.10 0.36
C THR A 40 2.65 -1.53 1.05
N VAL A 41 2.50 -1.13 2.30
CA VAL A 41 1.29 -1.25 3.11
C VAL A 41 0.98 0.09 3.76
N MET A 42 -0.27 0.31 4.17
CA MET A 42 -0.63 1.49 4.95
C MET A 42 -0.60 1.15 6.44
N VAL A 43 0.12 1.94 7.22
CA VAL A 43 0.12 1.87 8.69
C VAL A 43 -0.65 3.06 9.22
N SER A 44 -1.65 2.77 10.07
CA SER A 44 -2.45 3.79 10.76
C SER A 44 -2.14 3.80 12.24
N LYS A 45 -1.91 4.98 12.80
CA LYS A 45 -1.65 5.15 14.24
C LYS A 45 -2.41 6.35 14.78
N TYR A 46 -2.91 6.25 16.01
CA TYR A 46 -3.47 7.40 16.69
C TYR A 46 -2.34 8.28 17.26
N ASN A 47 -2.33 9.55 16.90
CA ASN A 47 -1.42 10.53 17.47
C ASN A 47 -2.12 11.26 18.63
N PRO A 48 -1.72 11.03 19.90
CA PRO A 48 -2.40 11.61 21.06
C PRO A 48 -2.23 13.13 21.15
N PHE A 49 -1.12 13.68 20.66
CA PHE A 49 -0.87 15.13 20.67
C PHE A 49 -1.78 15.87 19.70
N ARG A 50 -1.96 15.32 18.48
CA ARG A 50 -2.83 15.90 17.45
C ARG A 50 -4.30 15.49 17.59
N LYS A 51 -4.61 14.54 18.48
CA LYS A 51 -5.92 13.88 18.63
C LYS A 51 -6.50 13.40 17.30
N LYS A 52 -5.64 12.86 16.43
CA LYS A 52 -6.00 12.42 15.08
C LYS A 52 -5.30 11.12 14.72
N VAL A 53 -5.95 10.32 13.89
CA VAL A 53 -5.31 9.17 13.24
C VAL A 53 -4.46 9.68 12.10
N ILE A 54 -3.22 9.18 12.01
CA ILE A 54 -2.30 9.44 10.91
C ILE A 54 -2.16 8.17 10.07
N HIS A 55 -2.08 8.34 8.75
CA HIS A 55 -1.91 7.25 7.78
C HIS A 55 -0.59 7.43 7.02
N ILE A 56 0.24 6.38 7.01
CA ILE A 56 1.58 6.44 6.42
C ILE A 56 1.80 5.20 5.56
N ALA A 57 2.36 5.39 4.37
CA ALA A 57 2.77 4.29 3.49
C ALA A 57 4.14 3.78 3.94
N VAL A 58 4.27 2.48 4.14
CA VAL A 58 5.48 1.86 4.70
C VAL A 58 5.87 0.65 3.87
N ASN A 59 7.18 0.49 3.64
CA ASN A 59 7.74 -0.72 3.06
C ASN A 59 7.72 -1.87 4.08
N ALA A 60 6.83 -2.84 3.90
CA ALA A 60 6.67 -3.95 4.83
C ALA A 60 7.94 -4.82 5.00
N CYS A 61 8.82 -4.87 4.00
CA CYS A 61 10.09 -5.62 4.08
C CYS A 61 11.08 -5.04 5.10
N LEU A 62 11.00 -3.73 5.38
CA LEU A 62 11.87 -3.04 6.33
C LEU A 62 11.19 -2.71 7.65
N ALA A 63 9.88 -2.97 7.78
CA ALA A 63 9.13 -2.68 8.99
C ALA A 63 9.21 -3.85 9.97
N PRO A 64 9.95 -3.73 11.10
CA PRO A 64 10.00 -4.79 12.10
C PRO A 64 8.64 -4.90 12.78
N LEU A 65 8.11 -6.11 12.95
CA LEU A 65 6.78 -6.29 13.55
C LEU A 65 6.65 -5.69 14.93
N CYS A 66 7.71 -5.80 15.75
CA CYS A 66 7.67 -5.31 17.12
C CYS A 66 7.63 -3.76 17.19
N SER A 67 7.87 -3.05 16.06
CA SER A 67 7.64 -1.59 15.91
C SER A 67 6.18 -1.21 15.63
N LEU A 68 5.35 -2.18 15.23
CA LEU A 68 3.96 -1.96 14.81
C LEU A 68 2.95 -2.12 15.95
N HIS A 69 3.43 -2.17 17.19
CA HIS A 69 2.57 -2.21 18.36
C HIS A 69 1.66 -0.97 18.44
N HIS A 70 0.38 -1.17 18.77
CA HIS A 70 -0.66 -0.13 18.76
C HIS A 70 -0.82 0.60 17.41
N THR A 71 -0.55 -0.09 16.31
CA THR A 71 -0.85 0.40 14.96
C THR A 71 -1.80 -0.55 14.25
N ALA A 72 -2.44 -0.06 13.19
CA ALA A 72 -3.28 -0.87 12.32
C ALA A 72 -2.66 -0.94 10.93
N VAL A 73 -2.36 -2.15 10.47
CA VAL A 73 -1.82 -2.39 9.12
C VAL A 73 -2.96 -2.71 8.16
N THR A 74 -2.96 -2.06 7.01
CA THR A 74 -3.88 -2.31 5.89
C THR A 74 -3.07 -2.72 4.67
N THR A 75 -3.39 -3.89 4.11
CA THR A 75 -2.81 -4.42 2.88
C THR A 75 -3.78 -4.23 1.70
N VAL A 76 -3.39 -4.66 0.50
CA VAL A 76 -4.22 -4.53 -0.72
C VAL A 76 -5.54 -5.29 -0.61
N GLU A 77 -5.57 -6.42 0.07
CA GLU A 77 -6.80 -7.18 0.36
C GLU A 77 -7.67 -6.47 1.38
N GLY A 78 -7.07 -5.57 2.18
CA GLY A 78 -7.74 -4.82 3.22
C GLY A 78 -8.71 -3.77 2.69
N ILE A 79 -8.49 -3.27 1.46
CA ILE A 79 -9.26 -2.17 0.86
C ILE A 79 -10.36 -2.64 -0.09
N GLY A 80 -10.30 -3.87 -0.59
CA GLY A 80 -11.27 -4.43 -1.53
C GLY A 80 -10.77 -5.70 -2.20
N SER A 81 -11.71 -6.49 -2.72
CA SER A 81 -11.44 -7.75 -3.44
C SER A 81 -12.49 -7.99 -4.53
N THR A 82 -12.20 -8.92 -5.44
CA THR A 82 -13.18 -9.37 -6.46
C THR A 82 -14.35 -10.15 -5.87
N THR A 83 -14.18 -10.72 -4.67
CA THR A 83 -15.25 -11.41 -3.94
C THR A 83 -16.16 -10.46 -3.17
N THR A 84 -15.71 -9.23 -2.94
CA THR A 84 -16.48 -8.18 -2.28
C THR A 84 -16.74 -7.05 -3.28
N GLN A 85 -16.09 -5.91 -3.11
CA GLN A 85 -16.09 -4.81 -4.04
C GLN A 85 -14.66 -4.30 -4.17
N LEU A 86 -14.25 -3.99 -5.40
CA LEU A 86 -12.98 -3.34 -5.64
C LEU A 86 -13.03 -1.90 -5.18
N HIS A 87 -11.97 -1.45 -4.51
CA HIS A 87 -11.79 -0.03 -4.22
C HIS A 87 -11.58 0.75 -5.53
N PRO A 88 -12.04 2.00 -5.66
CA PRO A 88 -11.83 2.80 -6.88
C PRO A 88 -10.37 2.85 -7.34
N VAL A 89 -9.40 2.87 -6.42
CA VAL A 89 -7.97 2.82 -6.75
C VAL A 89 -7.60 1.51 -7.48
N GLN A 90 -8.12 0.37 -7.04
CA GLN A 90 -7.90 -0.94 -7.69
C GLN A 90 -8.61 -1.00 -9.04
N GLU A 91 -9.82 -0.47 -9.11
CA GLU A 91 -10.64 -0.49 -10.32
C GLU A 91 -10.03 0.36 -11.43
N ARG A 92 -9.63 1.61 -11.12
CA ARG A 92 -9.13 2.56 -12.12
C ARG A 92 -7.79 2.16 -12.70
N ILE A 93 -6.84 1.67 -11.88
CA ILE A 93 -5.56 1.17 -12.39
C ILE A 93 -5.74 -0.05 -13.31
N ALA A 94 -6.70 -0.94 -13.00
CA ALA A 94 -6.99 -2.09 -13.83
C ALA A 94 -7.64 -1.69 -15.16
N LYS A 95 -8.66 -0.82 -15.12
CA LYS A 95 -9.38 -0.34 -16.32
C LYS A 95 -8.51 0.53 -17.22
N ALA A 96 -7.57 1.28 -16.67
CA ALA A 96 -6.63 2.10 -17.43
C ALA A 96 -5.46 1.30 -18.03
N HIS A 97 -5.45 -0.03 -17.91
CA HIS A 97 -4.33 -0.89 -18.33
C HIS A 97 -3.00 -0.57 -17.61
N GLY A 98 -3.08 -0.05 -16.39
CA GLY A 98 -1.93 0.24 -15.52
C GLY A 98 -1.31 -1.00 -14.87
N SER A 99 -1.74 -2.21 -15.24
CA SER A 99 -1.23 -3.47 -14.70
C SER A 99 -1.03 -4.49 -15.82
N GLN A 100 0.21 -4.97 -16.01
CA GLN A 100 0.56 -6.05 -16.94
C GLN A 100 0.90 -7.34 -16.18
N CYS A 101 2.16 -7.53 -15.76
CA CYS A 101 2.54 -8.70 -14.94
C CYS A 101 1.89 -8.72 -13.55
N GLY A 102 1.38 -7.58 -13.09
CA GLY A 102 0.64 -7.45 -11.83
C GLY A 102 1.48 -7.40 -10.56
N PHE A 103 2.80 -7.68 -10.62
CA PHE A 103 3.61 -7.86 -9.40
C PHE A 103 3.78 -6.57 -8.57
N CYS A 104 3.99 -5.43 -9.22
CA CYS A 104 4.12 -4.12 -8.57
C CYS A 104 2.76 -3.49 -8.20
N THR A 105 1.67 -3.98 -8.78
CA THR A 105 0.34 -3.35 -8.68
C THR A 105 -0.15 -3.19 -7.24
N PRO A 106 0.00 -4.19 -6.34
CA PRO A 106 -0.37 -4.02 -4.93
C PRO A 106 0.33 -2.86 -4.23
N GLY A 107 1.65 -2.70 -4.44
CA GLY A 107 2.43 -1.62 -3.84
C GLY A 107 1.97 -0.24 -4.31
N ILE A 108 1.82 -0.10 -5.63
CA ILE A 108 1.32 1.13 -6.28
C ILE A 108 -0.07 1.50 -5.77
N VAL A 109 -0.99 0.52 -5.71
CA VAL A 109 -2.35 0.71 -5.19
C VAL A 109 -2.31 1.20 -3.74
N MET A 110 -1.45 0.60 -2.89
CA MET A 110 -1.37 1.00 -1.48
C MET A 110 -0.74 2.37 -1.28
N SER A 111 0.22 2.78 -2.10
CA SER A 111 0.77 4.14 -2.10
C SER A 111 -0.31 5.18 -2.40
N VAL A 112 -1.04 5.02 -3.51
CA VAL A 112 -2.09 5.97 -3.91
C VAL A 112 -3.29 5.93 -2.97
N TYR A 113 -3.66 4.75 -2.48
CA TYR A 113 -4.70 4.65 -1.45
C TYR A 113 -4.31 5.45 -0.20
N THR A 114 -3.05 5.37 0.24
CA THR A 114 -2.59 6.13 1.41
C THR A 114 -2.59 7.64 1.15
N LEU A 115 -2.20 8.07 -0.05
CA LEU A 115 -2.32 9.48 -0.47
C LEU A 115 -3.77 9.95 -0.35
N LEU A 116 -4.72 9.24 -0.95
CA LEU A 116 -6.15 9.61 -0.93
C LEU A 116 -6.76 9.62 0.47
N ARG A 117 -6.23 8.80 1.38
CA ARG A 117 -6.63 8.82 2.80
C ARG A 117 -6.17 10.07 3.54
N ASN A 118 -5.12 10.73 3.08
CA ASN A 118 -4.59 11.96 3.65
C ASN A 118 -5.07 13.21 2.90
N ASN A 119 -5.25 13.12 1.58
CA ASN A 119 -5.77 14.17 0.71
C ASN A 119 -6.74 13.56 -0.33
N PRO A 120 -8.07 13.68 -0.15
CA PRO A 120 -9.04 13.10 -1.07
C PRO A 120 -9.05 13.68 -2.49
N GLU A 121 -8.54 14.90 -2.67
CA GLU A 121 -8.46 15.61 -3.96
C GLU A 121 -7.01 16.08 -4.22
N PRO A 122 -6.09 15.15 -4.50
CA PRO A 122 -4.69 15.47 -4.72
C PRO A 122 -4.45 16.23 -6.03
N THR A 123 -3.30 16.89 -6.15
CA THR A 123 -2.82 17.36 -7.46
C THR A 123 -2.15 16.22 -8.24
N MET A 124 -1.95 16.41 -9.55
CA MET A 124 -1.14 15.47 -10.34
C MET A 124 0.29 15.34 -9.81
N GLU A 125 0.88 16.43 -9.35
CA GLU A 125 2.22 16.43 -8.75
C GLU A 125 2.28 15.55 -7.49
N GLU A 126 1.28 15.64 -6.60
CA GLU A 126 1.21 14.80 -5.39
C GLU A 126 1.04 13.31 -5.73
N ILE A 127 0.34 12.99 -6.82
CA ILE A 127 0.20 11.61 -7.33
C ILE A 127 1.54 11.09 -7.84
N GLU A 128 2.26 11.89 -8.63
CA GLU A 128 3.59 11.54 -9.16
C GLU A 128 4.60 11.34 -8.03
N ASP A 129 4.65 12.27 -7.07
CA ASP A 129 5.53 12.20 -5.90
C ASP A 129 5.27 10.95 -5.06
N THR A 130 4.01 10.59 -4.87
CA THR A 130 3.62 9.37 -4.16
C THR A 130 4.15 8.10 -4.82
N LEU A 131 4.41 8.12 -6.13
CA LEU A 131 4.87 6.97 -6.90
C LEU A 131 6.39 6.87 -7.02
N GLN A 132 7.17 7.86 -6.54
CA GLN A 132 8.64 7.85 -6.58
C GLN A 132 9.26 6.60 -5.94
N GLY A 133 8.61 6.04 -4.91
CA GLY A 133 9.05 4.81 -4.23
C GLY A 133 8.61 3.49 -4.87
N ASN A 134 7.91 3.52 -6.03
CA ASN A 134 7.34 2.33 -6.67
C ASN A 134 7.95 2.06 -8.03
N LEU A 135 8.55 0.88 -8.19
CA LEU A 135 9.17 0.45 -9.44
C LEU A 135 8.23 -0.44 -10.27
N CYS A 136 8.05 -0.08 -11.54
CA CYS A 136 7.33 -0.91 -12.52
C CYS A 136 8.19 -1.14 -13.77
N ARG A 137 8.39 -2.41 -14.13
CA ARG A 137 9.21 -2.78 -15.29
C ARG A 137 8.41 -2.95 -16.59
N CYS A 138 7.08 -3.08 -16.50
CA CYS A 138 6.26 -3.51 -17.63
C CYS A 138 5.49 -2.36 -18.30
N THR A 139 4.90 -1.45 -17.52
CA THR A 139 3.89 -0.51 -18.03
C THR A 139 4.44 0.79 -18.59
N GLY A 140 5.68 1.16 -18.25
CA GLY A 140 6.24 2.47 -18.58
C GLY A 140 5.54 3.65 -17.89
N TYR A 141 4.81 3.40 -16.79
CA TYR A 141 4.10 4.37 -15.93
C TYR A 141 2.94 5.16 -16.54
N ARG A 142 2.94 5.43 -17.86
CA ARG A 142 1.91 6.25 -18.52
C ARG A 142 0.48 5.82 -18.14
N ALA A 143 0.17 4.53 -18.30
CA ALA A 143 -1.15 3.97 -18.00
C ALA A 143 -1.51 4.01 -16.50
N ILE A 144 -0.52 3.96 -15.61
CA ILE A 144 -0.74 4.09 -14.16
C ILE A 144 -1.13 5.54 -13.83
N LEU A 145 -0.38 6.50 -14.35
CA LEU A 145 -0.64 7.93 -14.14
C LEU A 145 -1.97 8.35 -14.76
N GLU A 146 -2.28 7.90 -15.99
CA GLU A 146 -3.59 8.13 -16.63
C GLU A 146 -4.75 7.54 -15.81
N GLY A 147 -4.57 6.37 -15.20
CA GLY A 147 -5.59 5.79 -14.33
C GLY A 147 -5.85 6.64 -13.09
N PHE A 148 -4.80 7.16 -12.46
CA PHE A 148 -4.91 7.92 -11.22
C PHE A 148 -5.18 9.41 -11.40
N SER A 149 -4.93 10.00 -12.57
CA SER A 149 -5.25 11.40 -12.85
C SER A 149 -6.73 11.73 -12.67
N THR A 150 -7.59 10.71 -12.79
CA THR A 150 -9.03 10.79 -12.51
C THR A 150 -9.36 11.11 -11.04
N PHE A 151 -8.40 11.01 -10.12
CA PHE A 151 -8.53 11.46 -8.73
C PHE A 151 -8.00 12.88 -8.51
N ALA A 152 -7.27 13.44 -9.48
CA ALA A 152 -6.72 14.77 -9.36
C ALA A 152 -7.78 15.85 -9.54
N LYS A 153 -7.58 16.98 -8.86
CA LYS A 153 -8.34 18.22 -9.06
C LYS A 153 -7.85 19.05 -10.24
#